data_AF-A0A7X3HR67-F1
#
_entry.id   AF-A0A7X3HR67-F1
#
_cell.length_a   1.000
_cell.length_b   1.000
_cell.length_c   1.000
_cell.angle_alpha   90.00
_cell.angle_beta   90.00
_cell.angle_gamma   90.00
#
_symmetry.space_group_name_H-M   'P 1'
#
loop_
_entity.id
_entity.type
_entity.pdbx_description
1 polymer ?
#
loop_
_entity_poly.entity_id
_entity_poly.type
_entity_poly.pdbx_seq_one_letter_code
_entity_poly.pdbx_strand_id
1 'polypeptide(L)'
;MTKSMPAHGSGSHKAAPARRVSAKSRKTTEVTAKKTTHEQHGAESTATEHEGEASGKRHVDGIRLINQIRKTLIDRGLPQRTISDILGVTPVYWNSIMSGNRSIKSLGKDRFDKIAEWLGIPTVQVLNQADYLTIEDFYSKKDLHEQLWLAIVKMANDPQWMAYAPTREEWDELPLRVQIGYAALYERDYGRVLTAKAQIEVPDLVS
;
A
#
# COMPACT_ATOMS: atom_id res chain seq x y z
N MET A 1 -53.52 13.37 50.91
CA MET A 1 -54.31 12.17 50.61
C MET A 1 -53.31 11.08 50.17
N THR A 2 -52.59 10.38 51.07
CA THR A 2 -52.97 9.15 51.83
C THR A 2 -53.73 8.14 50.97
N LYS A 3 -53.16 7.00 50.56
CA LYS A 3 -52.97 5.71 51.28
C LYS A 3 -52.31 4.73 50.25
N SER A 4 -51.65 3.61 50.52
CA SER A 4 -51.18 2.88 51.70
C SER A 4 -50.36 1.67 51.17
N MET A 5 -49.25 1.33 51.83
CA MET A 5 -48.56 0.01 51.84
C MET A 5 -49.45 -1.06 52.56
N PRO A 6 -49.08 -2.35 52.81
CA PRO A 6 -47.75 -3.04 52.83
C PRO A 6 -47.79 -4.49 52.23
N ALA A 7 -46.89 -5.49 52.39
CA ALA A 7 -45.80 -5.79 53.33
C ALA A 7 -44.87 -6.91 52.77
N HIS A 8 -43.63 -6.96 53.32
CA HIS A 8 -42.76 -8.10 53.71
C HIS A 8 -42.96 -9.50 53.10
N GLY A 9 -41.93 -10.32 52.82
CA GLY A 9 -40.52 -10.34 53.20
C GLY A 9 -40.04 -11.80 53.39
N SER A 10 -38.72 -11.99 53.50
CA SER A 10 -38.01 -13.13 54.16
C SER A 10 -37.32 -14.21 53.31
N GLY A 11 -36.04 -14.46 53.66
CA GLY A 11 -35.33 -15.75 53.51
C GLY A 11 -34.28 -15.80 52.38
N SER A 12 -33.05 -15.28 52.51
CA SER A 12 -31.93 -15.63 53.41
C SER A 12 -31.19 -16.95 53.11
N HIS A 13 -29.92 -16.79 52.69
CA HIS A 13 -28.71 -17.64 52.85
C HIS A 13 -28.67 -19.09 52.31
N LYS A 14 -27.64 -19.39 51.50
CA LYS A 14 -26.43 -20.12 51.97
C LYS A 14 -25.31 -20.19 50.93
N ALA A 15 -24.08 -20.19 51.46
CA ALA A 15 -22.79 -20.14 50.78
C ALA A 15 -22.28 -21.53 50.32
N ALA A 16 -21.21 -21.48 49.50
CA ALA A 16 -20.40 -22.58 48.95
C ALA A 16 -19.78 -23.53 50.01
N PRO A 17 -19.14 -24.67 49.63
CA PRO A 17 -17.70 -24.60 49.29
C PRO A 17 -17.08 -25.71 48.37
N ALA A 18 -15.85 -25.40 47.92
CA ALA A 18 -14.64 -26.24 47.81
C ALA A 18 -14.49 -27.42 46.79
N ARG A 19 -13.67 -27.15 45.76
CA ARG A 19 -12.40 -27.80 45.36
C ARG A 19 -12.17 -29.28 45.73
N ARG A 20 -11.85 -30.11 44.72
CA ARG A 20 -11.02 -31.32 44.90
C ARG A 20 -10.05 -31.53 43.73
N VAL A 21 -8.82 -31.85 44.10
CA VAL A 21 -7.61 -32.14 43.30
C VAL A 21 -7.47 -33.65 43.10
N SER A 22 -6.93 -34.09 41.95
CA SER A 22 -6.31 -35.42 41.70
C SER A 22 -5.76 -35.40 40.26
N ALA A 23 -4.46 -35.32 39.95
CA ALA A 23 -3.32 -36.22 40.19
C ALA A 23 -3.32 -37.54 39.37
N LYS A 24 -2.14 -37.84 38.76
CA LYS A 24 -1.62 -39.13 38.25
C LYS A 24 -2.07 -39.52 36.82
N SER A 25 -1.26 -40.03 35.90
CA SER A 25 0.11 -40.57 35.95
C SER A 25 0.72 -40.63 34.53
N ARG A 26 2.05 -40.48 34.45
CA ARG A 26 2.90 -40.90 33.31
C ARG A 26 2.84 -42.42 33.11
N LYS A 27 2.98 -42.88 31.86
CA LYS A 27 3.68 -44.13 31.55
C LYS A 27 4.39 -44.03 30.18
N THR A 28 5.71 -44.08 30.26
CA THR A 28 6.69 -44.38 29.22
C THR A 28 6.53 -45.82 28.74
N THR A 29 6.72 -46.06 27.44
CA THR A 29 7.38 -47.26 26.95
C THR A 29 8.03 -46.98 25.59
N GLU A 30 9.34 -47.20 25.52
CA GLU A 30 10.19 -47.19 24.34
C GLU A 30 10.05 -48.50 23.52
N VAL A 31 10.86 -48.55 22.46
CA VAL A 31 11.30 -49.70 21.63
C VAL A 31 10.27 -50.09 20.55
N THR A 32 10.55 -50.11 19.24
CA THR A 32 11.71 -50.69 18.54
C THR A 32 11.74 -50.25 17.07
N ALA A 33 12.94 -50.07 16.53
CA ALA A 33 13.21 -49.88 15.11
C ALA A 33 12.70 -51.04 14.23
N LYS A 34 12.17 -50.73 13.04
CA LYS A 34 12.28 -51.61 11.86
C LYS A 34 12.34 -50.80 10.56
N LYS A 35 13.29 -51.25 9.75
CA LYS A 35 13.79 -50.78 8.47
C LYS A 35 12.94 -51.39 7.36
N THR A 36 12.51 -50.60 6.38
CA THR A 36 12.13 -51.12 5.06
C THR A 36 12.55 -50.13 3.99
N THR A 37 13.33 -50.65 3.06
CA THR A 37 13.92 -49.98 1.91
C THR A 37 13.11 -50.33 0.67
N HIS A 38 13.03 -49.38 -0.27
CA HIS A 38 12.92 -49.54 -1.73
C HIS A 38 11.55 -49.79 -2.39
N GLU A 39 11.13 -48.79 -3.18
CA GLU A 39 10.64 -48.85 -4.59
C GLU A 39 10.34 -47.38 -5.02
N GLN A 40 11.32 -46.64 -5.55
CA GLN A 40 11.58 -46.39 -6.98
C GLN A 40 10.37 -46.46 -7.93
N HIS A 41 9.80 -45.28 -8.23
CA HIS A 41 9.40 -44.93 -9.61
C HIS A 41 9.97 -43.54 -9.94
N GLY A 42 10.66 -43.48 -11.08
CA GLY A 42 11.40 -42.33 -11.58
C GLY A 42 10.70 -41.63 -12.75
N ALA A 43 11.41 -40.57 -13.19
CA ALA A 43 11.23 -39.71 -14.36
C ALA A 43 9.90 -38.92 -14.39
N GLU A 44 9.90 -37.59 -14.45
CA GLU A 44 10.65 -36.75 -15.38
C GLU A 44 11.14 -35.46 -14.69
N SER A 45 12.45 -35.26 -14.73
CA SER A 45 13.12 -34.01 -14.38
C SER A 45 13.50 -33.33 -15.69
N THR A 46 12.77 -32.29 -16.07
CA THR A 46 13.22 -31.35 -17.10
C THR A 46 14.22 -30.41 -16.46
N ALA A 47 15.48 -30.81 -16.50
CA ALA A 47 16.62 -29.92 -16.31
C ALA A 47 16.72 -29.02 -17.54
N THR A 48 16.22 -27.79 -17.42
CA THR A 48 16.62 -26.72 -18.32
C THR A 48 17.84 -26.04 -17.70
N GLU A 49 19.01 -26.41 -18.22
CA GLU A 49 20.25 -25.68 -18.00
C GLU A 49 20.12 -24.30 -18.66
N HIS A 50 20.08 -23.26 -17.84
CA HIS A 50 20.47 -21.92 -18.26
C HIS A 50 21.68 -21.50 -17.43
N GLU A 51 22.83 -21.69 -18.08
CA GLU A 51 23.95 -20.76 -18.22
C GLU A 51 24.14 -19.71 -17.11
N GLY A 52 25.35 -19.72 -16.54
CA GLY A 52 25.78 -18.77 -15.52
C GLY A 52 25.68 -17.33 -15.96
N GLU A 53 24.68 -16.63 -15.43
CA GLU A 53 24.66 -15.18 -15.38
C GLU A 53 25.45 -14.70 -14.15
N ALA A 54 26.25 -13.67 -14.38
CA ALA A 54 27.02 -12.93 -13.39
C ALA A 54 26.21 -12.71 -12.10
N SER A 55 26.88 -12.56 -10.97
CA SER A 55 26.30 -12.16 -9.67
C SER A 55 25.65 -10.77 -9.77
N GLY A 56 24.50 -10.70 -10.45
CA GLY A 56 23.59 -9.59 -10.48
C GLY A 56 22.93 -9.54 -9.12
N LYS A 57 23.07 -8.42 -8.42
CA LYS A 57 22.34 -8.19 -7.17
C LYS A 57 20.86 -8.46 -7.45
N ARG A 58 20.30 -9.48 -6.81
CA ARG A 58 18.86 -9.79 -6.92
C ARG A 58 18.09 -8.53 -6.59
N HIS A 59 17.20 -8.12 -7.50
CA HIS A 59 16.28 -7.02 -7.25
C HIS A 59 15.35 -7.42 -6.11
N VAL A 60 15.22 -6.57 -5.10
CA VAL A 60 14.33 -6.78 -3.95
C VAL A 60 13.33 -5.64 -3.93
N ASP A 61 12.06 -5.98 -4.15
CA ASP A 61 10.95 -5.02 -4.07
C ASP A 61 10.93 -4.32 -2.71
N GLY A 62 10.78 -3.00 -2.73
CA GLY A 62 10.67 -2.18 -1.54
C GLY A 62 11.94 -2.17 -0.68
N ILE A 63 13.11 -2.38 -1.28
CA ILE A 63 14.40 -2.37 -0.57
C ILE A 63 14.61 -1.07 0.22
N ARG A 64 14.06 0.04 -0.24
CA ARG A 64 14.11 1.35 0.44
C ARG A 64 13.39 1.27 1.79
N LEU A 65 12.16 0.76 1.80
CA LEU A 65 11.39 0.57 3.03
C LEU A 65 12.09 -0.44 3.96
N ILE A 66 12.57 -1.56 3.44
CA ILE A 66 13.27 -2.58 4.23
C ILE A 66 14.51 -1.98 4.91
N ASN A 67 15.28 -1.18 4.20
CA ASN A 67 16.47 -0.51 4.74
C ASN A 67 16.10 0.53 5.79
N GLN A 68 15.05 1.31 5.58
CA GLN A 68 14.58 2.28 6.56
C GLN A 68 14.08 1.62 7.85
N ILE A 69 13.36 0.51 7.74
CA ILE A 69 12.94 -0.29 8.90
C ILE A 69 14.17 -0.80 9.67
N ARG A 70 15.15 -1.38 8.97
CA ARG A 70 16.41 -1.85 9.59
C ARG A 70 17.14 -0.73 10.31
N LYS A 71 17.32 0.41 9.64
CA LYS A 71 17.96 1.58 10.21
C LYS A 71 17.24 2.02 11.48
N THR A 72 15.91 2.11 11.43
CA THR A 72 15.10 2.54 12.57
C THR A 72 15.18 1.56 13.76
N LEU A 73 15.26 0.24 13.50
CA LEU A 73 15.50 -0.74 14.55
C LEU A 73 16.86 -0.53 15.23
N ILE A 74 17.92 -0.30 14.44
CA ILE A 74 19.27 -0.03 14.94
C ILE A 74 19.29 1.28 15.75
N ASP A 75 18.74 2.36 15.19
CA ASP A 75 18.73 3.69 15.81
C ASP A 75 17.95 3.69 17.14
N ARG A 76 16.91 2.85 17.26
CA ARG A 76 16.11 2.69 18.49
C ARG A 76 16.63 1.59 19.43
N GLY A 77 17.70 0.88 19.08
CA GLY A 77 18.23 -0.24 19.87
C GLY A 77 17.25 -1.41 20.03
N LEU A 78 16.36 -1.62 19.06
CA LEU A 78 15.30 -2.64 19.13
C LEU A 78 15.75 -3.95 18.46
N PRO A 79 15.34 -5.11 19.01
CA PRO A 79 15.66 -6.39 18.41
C PRO A 79 14.91 -6.59 17.08
N GLN A 80 15.52 -7.33 16.17
CA GLN A 80 14.95 -7.62 14.85
C GLN A 80 13.54 -8.24 14.90
N ARG A 81 13.23 -8.99 15.96
CA ARG A 81 11.91 -9.61 16.17
C ARG A 81 10.78 -8.58 16.31
N THR A 82 11.08 -7.37 16.81
CA THR A 82 10.07 -6.33 17.07
C THR A 82 9.25 -5.98 15.83
N ILE A 83 9.85 -5.98 14.63
CA ILE A 83 9.10 -5.72 13.40
C ILE A 83 8.09 -6.82 13.07
N SER A 84 8.39 -8.08 13.43
CA SER A 84 7.46 -9.19 13.24
C SER A 84 6.22 -9.02 14.12
N ASP A 85 6.43 -8.54 15.36
CA ASP A 85 5.36 -8.25 16.31
C ASP A 85 4.49 -7.06 15.83
N ILE A 86 5.12 -6.00 15.32
CA ILE A 86 4.42 -4.82 14.75
C ILE A 86 3.58 -5.21 13.53
N LEU A 87 4.16 -5.96 12.60
CA LEU A 87 3.51 -6.38 11.36
C LEU A 87 2.48 -7.50 11.57
N GLY A 88 2.54 -8.20 12.71
CA GLY A 88 1.76 -9.42 12.93
C GLY A 88 2.15 -10.55 11.97
N VAL A 89 3.44 -10.68 11.65
CA VAL A 89 3.99 -11.75 10.79
C VAL A 89 4.95 -12.62 11.57
N THR A 90 5.23 -13.83 11.07
CA THR A 90 6.28 -14.65 11.67
C THR A 90 7.67 -14.10 11.33
N PRO A 91 8.68 -14.28 12.21
CA PRO A 91 10.06 -13.89 11.90
C PRO A 91 10.60 -14.52 10.61
N VAL A 92 10.18 -15.76 10.32
CA VAL A 92 10.53 -16.46 9.07
C VAL A 92 9.96 -15.74 7.85
N TYR A 93 8.71 -15.27 7.93
CA TYR A 93 8.08 -14.51 6.85
C TYR A 93 8.80 -13.18 6.62
N TRP A 94 9.14 -12.46 7.69
CA TRP A 94 9.91 -11.22 7.59
C TRP A 94 11.29 -11.44 6.97
N ASN A 95 12.04 -12.44 7.44
CA ASN A 95 13.34 -12.79 6.86
C ASN A 95 13.24 -13.16 5.38
N SER A 96 12.17 -13.84 4.98
CA SER A 96 11.89 -14.15 3.58
C SER A 96 11.65 -12.90 2.72
N ILE A 97 11.07 -11.83 3.28
CA ILE A 97 10.94 -10.54 2.60
C ILE A 97 12.32 -9.88 2.48
N MET A 98 13.09 -9.86 3.57
CA MET A 98 14.42 -9.23 3.58
C MET A 98 15.39 -9.85 2.58
N SER A 99 15.29 -11.15 2.34
CA SER A 99 16.12 -11.87 1.37
C SER A 99 15.61 -11.77 -0.07
N GLY A 100 14.47 -11.10 -0.31
CA GLY A 100 13.83 -11.00 -1.62
C GLY A 100 13.10 -12.26 -2.08
N ASN A 101 12.96 -13.27 -1.21
CA ASN A 101 12.20 -14.49 -1.55
C ASN A 101 10.69 -14.25 -1.52
N ARG A 102 10.23 -13.17 -0.88
CA ARG A 102 8.83 -12.68 -0.91
C ARG A 102 8.84 -11.17 -1.15
N SER A 103 7.89 -10.70 -1.96
CA SER A 103 7.69 -9.26 -2.15
C SER A 103 7.10 -8.65 -0.89
N ILE A 104 7.58 -7.46 -0.49
CA ILE A 104 7.00 -6.72 0.63
C ILE A 104 5.54 -6.30 0.35
N LYS A 105 5.16 -6.19 -0.93
CA LYS A 105 3.80 -5.83 -1.38
C LYS A 105 2.73 -6.83 -0.91
N SER A 106 3.11 -8.09 -0.63
CA SER A 106 2.17 -9.10 -0.16
C SER A 106 1.76 -8.93 1.31
N LEU A 107 2.29 -7.94 2.03
CA LEU A 107 1.90 -7.67 3.41
C LEU A 107 0.45 -7.17 3.55
N GLY A 108 -0.14 -6.60 2.51
CA GLY A 108 -1.46 -5.96 2.58
C GLY A 108 -1.38 -4.52 3.10
N LYS A 109 -2.39 -3.70 2.75
CA LYS A 109 -2.39 -2.26 3.03
C LYS A 109 -2.41 -1.93 4.53
N ASP A 110 -3.15 -2.72 5.31
CA ASP A 110 -3.29 -2.57 6.76
C ASP A 110 -1.94 -2.60 7.50
N ARG A 111 -0.97 -3.35 6.98
CA ARG A 111 0.37 -3.45 7.57
C ARG A 111 1.24 -2.25 7.22
N PHE A 112 1.04 -1.64 6.05
CA PHE A 112 1.74 -0.40 5.69
C PHE A 112 1.29 0.76 6.58
N ASP A 113 0.03 0.81 7.01
CA ASP A 113 -0.45 1.80 7.98
C ASP A 113 0.25 1.64 9.34
N LYS A 114 0.40 0.40 9.83
CA LYS A 114 1.15 0.13 11.09
C LYS A 114 2.63 0.49 10.97
N ILE A 115 3.25 0.23 9.83
CA ILE A 115 4.63 0.65 9.56
C ILE A 115 4.73 2.17 9.57
N ALA A 116 3.78 2.87 8.94
CA ALA A 116 3.73 4.32 8.87
C ALA A 116 3.62 4.94 10.26
N GLU A 117 2.70 4.44 11.09
CA GLU A 117 2.54 4.84 12.49
C GLU A 117 3.83 4.61 13.29
N TRP A 118 4.45 3.44 13.17
CA TRP A 118 5.67 3.12 13.90
C TRP A 118 6.89 3.95 13.44
N LEU A 119 7.01 4.23 12.14
CA LEU A 119 8.07 5.06 11.57
C LEU A 119 7.84 6.56 11.84
N GLY A 120 6.60 6.97 12.09
CA GLY A 120 6.22 8.38 12.24
C GLY A 120 6.23 9.14 10.91
N ILE A 121 5.88 8.48 9.80
CA ILE A 121 5.83 9.07 8.46
C ILE A 121 4.47 8.79 7.80
N PRO A 122 4.05 9.57 6.77
CA PRO A 122 2.78 9.32 6.08
C PRO A 122 2.73 7.94 5.39
N THR A 123 1.57 7.28 5.41
CA THR A 123 1.38 5.98 4.73
C THR A 123 1.76 6.03 3.26
N VAL A 124 1.44 7.11 2.55
CA VAL A 124 1.80 7.26 1.12
C VAL A 124 3.31 7.16 0.91
N GLN A 125 4.11 7.70 1.83
CA GLN A 125 5.57 7.58 1.76
C GLN A 125 6.02 6.12 1.96
N VAL A 126 5.42 5.40 2.90
CA VAL A 126 5.67 3.96 3.10
C VAL A 126 5.32 3.16 1.85
N LEU A 127 4.14 3.41 1.26
CA LEU A 127 3.68 2.74 0.04
C LEU A 127 4.62 3.01 -1.13
N ASN A 128 5.10 4.26 -1.27
CA ASN A 128 6.11 4.62 -2.27
C ASN A 128 7.43 3.87 -2.04
N GLN A 129 7.92 3.83 -0.80
CA GLN A 129 9.16 3.13 -0.44
C GLN A 129 9.08 1.60 -0.53
N ALA A 130 7.86 1.05 -0.46
CA ALA A 130 7.55 -0.35 -0.68
C ALA A 130 7.44 -0.72 -2.17
N ASP A 131 7.64 0.26 -3.07
CA ASP A 131 7.35 0.17 -4.51
C ASP A 131 5.89 -0.26 -4.80
N TYR A 132 4.97 -0.04 -3.85
CA TYR A 132 3.57 -0.45 -3.98
C TYR A 132 2.80 0.44 -4.97
N LEU A 133 3.18 1.71 -5.06
CA LEU A 133 2.60 2.68 -5.98
C LEU A 133 3.32 2.61 -7.33
N THR A 134 2.53 2.64 -8.40
CA THR A 134 2.93 2.78 -9.79
C THR A 134 2.78 4.23 -10.25
N ILE A 135 3.36 4.59 -11.39
CA ILE A 135 3.27 5.98 -11.91
C ILE A 135 1.80 6.33 -12.23
N GLU A 136 1.04 5.32 -12.65
CA GLU A 136 -0.39 5.37 -12.94
C GLU A 136 -1.23 5.78 -11.73
N ASP A 137 -0.75 5.55 -10.51
CA ASP A 137 -1.47 5.91 -9.29
C ASP A 137 -1.39 7.43 -8.98
N PHE A 138 -0.50 8.16 -9.66
CA PHE A 138 -0.27 9.59 -9.41
C PHE A 138 -1.04 10.52 -10.34
N TYR A 139 -1.73 9.99 -11.35
CA TYR A 139 -2.54 10.79 -12.25
C TYR A 139 -3.91 10.18 -12.49
N SER A 140 -4.92 11.04 -12.60
CA SER A 140 -6.25 10.61 -13.02
C SER A 140 -6.21 10.26 -14.50
N LYS A 141 -6.55 9.02 -14.85
CA LYS A 141 -6.76 8.60 -16.24
C LYS A 141 -8.00 9.30 -16.77
N LYS A 142 -7.80 10.42 -17.45
CA LYS A 142 -8.86 11.15 -18.16
C LYS A 142 -8.93 10.69 -19.59
N ASP A 143 -10.14 10.51 -20.10
CA ASP A 143 -10.31 10.24 -21.54
C ASP A 143 -9.99 11.49 -22.38
N LEU A 144 -9.94 11.34 -23.70
CA LEU A 144 -9.62 12.45 -24.60
C LEU A 144 -10.62 13.60 -24.44
N HIS A 145 -11.92 13.34 -24.29
CA HIS A 145 -12.93 14.37 -24.18
C HIS A 145 -12.81 15.15 -22.87
N GLU A 146 -12.55 14.45 -21.77
CA GLU A 146 -12.26 15.06 -20.47
C GLU A 146 -10.99 15.90 -20.52
N GLN A 147 -9.95 15.44 -21.21
CA GLN A 147 -8.72 16.20 -21.40
C GLN A 147 -8.96 17.48 -22.19
N LEU A 148 -9.68 17.40 -23.31
CA LEU A 148 -10.00 18.58 -24.12
C LEU A 148 -10.91 19.56 -23.35
N TRP A 149 -11.83 19.05 -22.53
CA TRP A 149 -12.67 19.90 -21.68
C TRP A 149 -11.86 20.70 -20.66
N LEU A 150 -10.73 20.19 -20.17
CA LEU A 150 -9.87 20.98 -19.28
C LEU A 150 -9.30 22.23 -19.96
N ALA A 151 -9.07 22.19 -21.27
CA ALA A 151 -8.66 23.39 -22.00
C ALA A 151 -9.76 24.45 -21.96
N ILE A 152 -11.03 24.05 -22.06
CA ILE A 152 -12.18 24.95 -21.95
C ILE A 152 -12.36 25.50 -20.55
N VAL A 153 -12.20 24.65 -19.52
CA VAL A 153 -12.23 25.12 -18.13
C VAL A 153 -11.13 26.16 -17.87
N LYS A 154 -9.93 25.95 -18.42
CA LYS A 154 -8.84 26.93 -18.33
C LYS A 154 -9.20 28.22 -19.09
N MET A 155 -9.72 28.09 -20.30
CA MET A 155 -10.16 29.20 -21.15
C MET A 155 -11.21 30.08 -20.47
N ALA A 156 -12.19 29.47 -19.80
CA ALA A 156 -13.23 30.17 -19.06
C ALA A 156 -12.67 30.99 -17.89
N ASN A 157 -11.52 30.59 -17.34
CA ASN A 157 -10.82 31.29 -16.26
C ASN A 157 -9.75 32.28 -16.77
N ASP A 158 -9.52 32.36 -18.07
CA ASP A 158 -8.57 33.30 -18.68
C ASP A 158 -9.29 34.59 -19.11
N PRO A 159 -8.96 35.77 -18.55
CA PRO A 159 -9.63 37.03 -18.90
C PRO A 159 -9.60 37.38 -20.39
N GLN A 160 -8.58 36.95 -21.14
CA GLN A 160 -8.48 37.23 -22.59
C GLN A 160 -9.38 36.30 -23.42
N TRP A 161 -9.67 35.11 -22.90
CA TRP A 161 -10.35 34.06 -23.63
C TRP A 161 -11.75 33.71 -23.09
N MET A 162 -12.10 34.17 -21.90
CA MET A 162 -13.34 33.79 -21.21
C MET A 162 -14.62 34.04 -22.03
N ALA A 163 -14.63 35.10 -22.85
CA ALA A 163 -15.76 35.44 -23.70
C ALA A 163 -15.97 34.45 -24.87
N TYR A 164 -14.95 33.65 -25.18
CA TYR A 164 -14.98 32.65 -26.24
C TYR A 164 -15.14 31.23 -25.71
N ALA A 165 -15.03 31.02 -24.39
CA ALA A 165 -15.14 29.71 -23.78
C ALA A 165 -16.56 29.14 -23.94
N PRO A 166 -16.73 28.02 -24.69
CA PRO A 166 -18.04 27.41 -24.85
C PRO A 166 -18.54 26.82 -23.54
N THR A 167 -19.86 26.79 -23.39
CA THR A 167 -20.51 26.02 -22.32
C THR A 167 -20.34 24.52 -22.56
N ARG A 168 -20.64 23.71 -21.54
CA ARG A 168 -20.52 22.25 -21.66
C ARG A 168 -21.45 21.68 -22.73
N GLU A 169 -22.66 22.23 -22.80
CA GLU A 169 -23.69 21.84 -23.75
C GLU A 169 -23.25 22.12 -25.19
N GLU A 170 -22.81 23.35 -25.47
CA GLU A 170 -22.28 23.72 -26.80
C GLU A 170 -21.06 22.88 -27.18
N TRP A 171 -20.19 22.60 -26.22
CA TRP A 171 -18.97 21.83 -26.45
C TRP A 171 -19.26 20.39 -26.88
N ASP A 172 -20.17 19.72 -26.19
CA ASP A 172 -20.50 18.31 -26.44
C ASP A 172 -21.19 18.11 -27.80
N GLU A 173 -21.81 19.15 -28.36
CA GLU A 173 -22.38 19.14 -29.73
C GLU A 173 -21.32 19.30 -30.83
N LEU A 174 -20.11 19.80 -30.50
CA LEU A 174 -19.07 20.03 -31.50
C LEU A 174 -18.44 18.71 -31.98
N PRO A 175 -18.17 18.56 -33.29
CA PRO A 175 -17.40 17.43 -33.78
C PRO A 175 -16.00 17.38 -33.14
N LEU A 176 -15.51 16.18 -32.81
CA LEU A 176 -14.22 15.98 -32.13
C LEU A 176 -13.04 16.72 -32.80
N ARG A 177 -12.99 16.77 -34.14
CA ARG A 177 -11.95 17.53 -34.88
C ARG A 177 -11.93 19.03 -34.52
N VAL A 178 -13.10 19.61 -34.29
CA VAL A 178 -13.27 21.02 -33.93
C VAL A 178 -12.89 21.22 -32.46
N GLN A 179 -13.32 20.31 -31.58
CA GLN A 179 -12.90 20.31 -30.17
C GLN A 179 -11.36 20.30 -30.05
N ILE A 180 -10.69 19.40 -30.77
CA ILE A 180 -9.22 19.31 -30.80
C ILE A 180 -8.59 20.60 -31.32
N GLY A 181 -9.05 21.10 -32.47
CA GLY A 181 -8.50 22.33 -33.06
C GLY A 181 -8.68 23.55 -32.17
N TYR A 182 -9.81 23.65 -31.50
CA TYR A 182 -10.14 24.77 -30.61
C TYR A 182 -9.29 24.73 -29.32
N ALA A 183 -9.16 23.57 -28.70
CA ALA A 183 -8.28 23.38 -27.56
C ALA A 183 -6.81 23.68 -27.93
N ALA A 184 -6.35 23.18 -29.08
CA ALA A 184 -4.99 23.41 -29.55
C ALA A 184 -4.69 24.89 -29.86
N LEU A 185 -5.69 25.64 -30.36
CA LEU A 185 -5.56 27.08 -30.61
C LEU A 185 -5.30 27.83 -29.30
N TYR A 186 -6.10 27.54 -28.28
CA TYR A 186 -5.93 28.14 -26.95
C TYR A 186 -4.58 27.80 -26.32
N GLU A 187 -4.20 26.52 -26.31
CA GLU A 187 -2.94 26.09 -25.70
C GLU A 187 -1.72 26.71 -26.40
N ARG A 188 -1.77 26.85 -27.73
CA ARG A 188 -0.70 27.48 -28.51
C ARG A 188 -0.56 28.98 -28.19
N ASP A 189 -1.66 29.69 -28.04
CA ASP A 189 -1.64 31.12 -27.70
C ASP A 189 -1.20 31.33 -26.25
N TYR A 190 -1.82 30.60 -25.32
CA TYR A 190 -1.48 30.63 -23.90
C TYR A 190 0.00 30.30 -23.65
N GLY A 191 0.56 29.29 -24.35
CA GLY A 191 1.97 28.95 -24.28
C GLY A 191 2.91 30.07 -24.73
N ARG A 192 2.53 30.85 -25.75
CA ARG A 192 3.29 32.02 -26.20
C ARG A 192 3.26 33.13 -25.17
N VAL A 193 2.09 33.40 -24.60
CA VAL A 193 1.93 34.42 -23.55
C VAL A 193 2.74 34.07 -22.30
N LEU A 194 2.69 32.80 -21.85
CA LEU A 194 3.51 32.33 -20.73
C LEU A 194 5.01 32.46 -21.01
N THR A 195 5.47 32.06 -22.19
CA THR A 195 6.89 32.15 -22.55
C THR A 195 7.34 33.61 -22.57
N ALA A 196 6.55 34.50 -23.16
CA ALA A 196 6.84 35.94 -23.18
C ALA A 196 6.91 36.53 -21.77
N LYS A 197 5.98 36.17 -20.87
CA LYS A 197 5.99 36.61 -19.47
C LYS A 197 7.20 36.06 -18.70
N ALA A 198 7.50 34.77 -18.87
CA ALA A 198 8.66 34.13 -18.23
C ALA A 198 9.98 34.79 -18.68
N GLN A 199 10.08 35.20 -19.93
CA GLN A 199 11.26 35.89 -20.47
C GLN A 199 11.41 37.34 -19.96
N ILE A 200 10.30 38.00 -19.61
CA ILE A 200 10.32 39.30 -18.91
C ILE A 200 10.81 39.14 -17.47
N GLU A 201 10.36 38.09 -16.77
CA GLU A 201 10.71 37.85 -15.36
C GLU A 201 12.12 37.24 -15.19
N VAL A 202 12.55 36.40 -16.13
CA VAL A 202 13.85 35.73 -16.13
C VAL A 202 14.41 35.72 -17.57
N PRO A 203 15.25 36.70 -17.93
CA PRO A 203 15.76 36.87 -19.29
C PRO A 203 16.61 35.70 -19.82
N ASP A 204 17.29 34.96 -18.95
CA ASP A 204 18.27 33.92 -19.31
C ASP A 204 17.67 32.53 -19.58
N LEU A 205 16.33 32.39 -19.57
CA LEU A 205 15.66 31.09 -19.64
C LEU A 205 15.61 30.48 -21.07
N VAL A 206 16.03 31.22 -22.10
CA VAL A 206 15.89 30.82 -23.52
C VAL A 206 17.19 31.00 -24.33
N SER A 207 18.34 31.22 -23.68
CA SER A 207 19.66 31.25 -24.34
C SER A 207 20.24 29.86 -24.55
#